data_AF-A0AA37VX76-F1
#
_entry.id   AF-A0AA37VX76-F1
#
_cell.length_a   1.000
_cell.length_b   1.000
_cell.length_c   1.000
_cell.angle_alpha   90.00
_cell.angle_beta   90.00
_cell.angle_gamma   90.00
#
_symmetry.space_group_name_H-M   'P 1'
#
loop_
_entity.id
_entity.type
_entity.pdbx_description
1 polymer ?
#
loop_
_entity_poly.entity_id
_entity_poly.type
_entity_poly.pdbx_seq_one_letter_code
_entity_poly.pdbx_strand_id
1 'polypeptide(L)'
;MGLWEAHKKFGKLPWSELLTPAIGYAKNGFKVAEKQYQYRNDAQGMFKTATNFNDYFGNMKVGELFKQPEMAQTLERIADKGVSEFYQGKTADLLVAQMQADKRMLSSMSPSLMTRDGKVELVIGTPGGSRIFTSIFQVMNNLYDYGMPLDKAVAAQRVHHQLLPKDTIYFDAYAPLTGPEADKLKKMGYVLEDQGWEMGDIQAIHVEGTKLETASDPRGRGVGMIVK
;
A
#
# COMPACT_ATOMS: atom_id res chain seq x y z
N MET A 1 12.79 4.38 -13.89
CA MET A 1 13.06 3.10 -14.57
C MET A 1 13.04 1.92 -13.58
N GLY A 2 12.02 1.78 -12.72
CA GLY A 2 12.05 0.78 -11.64
C GLY A 2 11.75 -0.65 -12.12
N LEU A 3 10.50 -0.89 -12.53
CA LEU A 3 10.02 -2.23 -12.90
C LEU A 3 10.73 -2.82 -14.12
N TRP A 4 11.09 -1.98 -15.09
CA TRP A 4 11.80 -2.41 -16.30
C TRP A 4 13.23 -2.87 -16.01
N GLU A 5 14.00 -2.13 -15.22
CA GLU A 5 15.36 -2.55 -14.87
C GLU A 5 15.34 -3.80 -13.98
N ALA A 6 14.35 -3.91 -13.09
CA ALA A 6 14.12 -5.14 -12.33
C ALA A 6 13.82 -6.33 -13.27
N HIS A 7 12.95 -6.14 -14.27
CA HIS A 7 12.64 -7.17 -15.27
C HIS A 7 13.85 -7.56 -16.12
N LYS A 8 14.64 -6.59 -16.60
CA LYS A 8 15.88 -6.89 -17.34
C LYS A 8 16.88 -7.72 -16.53
N LYS A 9 16.94 -7.50 -15.22
CA LYS A 9 17.90 -8.17 -14.35
C LYS A 9 17.41 -9.54 -13.84
N PHE A 10 16.12 -9.67 -13.56
CA PHE A 10 15.57 -10.83 -12.84
C PHE A 10 14.39 -11.52 -13.56
N GLY A 11 13.84 -10.90 -14.60
CA GLY A 11 12.67 -11.38 -15.33
C GLY A 11 12.94 -12.64 -16.14
N LYS A 12 11.90 -13.45 -16.31
CA LYS A 12 11.93 -14.71 -17.09
C LYS A 12 10.93 -14.73 -18.24
N LEU A 13 9.76 -14.15 -18.04
CA LEU A 13 8.73 -14.03 -19.06
C LEU A 13 8.96 -12.79 -19.94
N PRO A 14 8.49 -12.77 -21.20
CA PRO A 14 8.46 -11.57 -22.02
C PRO A 14 7.76 -10.40 -21.31
N TRP A 15 8.27 -9.18 -21.50
CA TRP A 15 7.72 -7.98 -20.86
C TRP A 15 6.22 -7.79 -21.16
N SER A 16 5.83 -7.94 -22.42
CA SER A 16 4.44 -7.79 -22.87
C SER A 16 3.48 -8.78 -22.21
N GLU A 17 3.94 -10.00 -21.93
CA GLU A 17 3.15 -11.03 -21.25
C GLU A 17 2.78 -10.59 -19.83
N LEU A 18 3.71 -9.95 -19.12
CA LEU A 18 3.49 -9.46 -17.75
C LEU A 18 2.42 -8.35 -17.69
N LEU A 19 2.23 -7.58 -18.77
CA LEU A 19 1.22 -6.52 -18.84
C LEU A 19 -0.16 -7.03 -19.26
N THR A 20 -0.25 -8.24 -19.82
CA THR A 20 -1.50 -8.79 -20.37
C THR A 20 -2.66 -8.78 -19.35
N PRO A 21 -2.48 -9.20 -18.08
CA PRO A 21 -3.57 -9.14 -17.10
C PRO A 21 -4.06 -7.71 -16.82
N ALA A 22 -3.12 -6.75 -16.69
CA ALA A 22 -3.46 -5.35 -16.41
C ALA A 22 -4.19 -4.70 -17.59
N ILE A 23 -3.77 -4.98 -18.83
CA ILE A 23 -4.47 -4.57 -20.06
C ILE A 23 -5.89 -5.16 -20.06
N GLY A 24 -6.02 -6.45 -19.73
CA GLY A 24 -7.30 -7.14 -19.63
C GLY A 24 -8.26 -6.46 -18.65
N TYR A 25 -7.81 -6.14 -17.43
CA TYR A 25 -8.63 -5.42 -16.45
C TYR A 25 -9.00 -4.01 -16.91
N ALA A 26 -8.09 -3.27 -17.53
CA ALA A 26 -8.38 -1.93 -18.03
C ALA A 26 -9.41 -1.95 -19.18
N LYS A 27 -9.27 -2.91 -20.11
CA LYS A 27 -10.09 -3.03 -21.32
C LYS A 27 -11.47 -3.63 -21.05
N ASN A 28 -11.49 -4.76 -20.33
CA ASN A 28 -12.71 -5.51 -20.06
C ASN A 28 -13.42 -5.01 -18.80
N GLY A 29 -12.70 -4.29 -17.93
CA GLY A 29 -13.19 -3.75 -16.69
C GLY A 29 -13.13 -4.74 -15.53
N PHE A 30 -13.39 -4.22 -14.34
CA PHE A 30 -13.53 -4.99 -13.11
C PHE A 30 -14.72 -4.48 -12.30
N LYS A 31 -15.28 -5.33 -11.43
CA LYS A 31 -16.34 -4.90 -10.51
C LYS A 31 -15.74 -4.01 -9.42
N VAL A 32 -16.27 -2.80 -9.29
CA VAL A 32 -15.82 -1.85 -8.28
C VAL A 32 -16.19 -2.36 -6.90
N ALA A 33 -15.24 -2.33 -5.99
CA ALA A 33 -15.49 -2.67 -4.60
C ALA A 33 -15.84 -1.44 -3.76
N GLU A 34 -16.58 -1.66 -2.67
CA GLU A 34 -17.00 -0.62 -1.73
C GLU A 34 -15.83 0.29 -1.31
N LYS A 35 -14.73 -0.31 -0.83
CA LYS A 35 -13.54 0.43 -0.37
C LYS A 35 -12.89 1.27 -1.47
N GLN A 36 -12.90 0.80 -2.71
CA GLN A 36 -12.36 1.57 -3.84
C GLN A 36 -13.27 2.76 -4.18
N TYR A 37 -14.59 2.58 -4.10
CA TYR A 37 -15.56 3.65 -4.27
C TYR A 37 -15.46 4.70 -3.17
N GLN A 38 -15.24 4.28 -1.92
CA GLN A 38 -14.96 5.18 -0.78
C GLN A 38 -13.73 6.05 -1.06
N TYR A 39 -12.58 5.46 -1.43
CA TYR A 39 -11.39 6.24 -1.79
C TYR A 39 -11.62 7.20 -2.96
N ARG A 40 -12.43 6.80 -3.94
CA ARG A 40 -12.82 7.69 -5.03
C ARG A 40 -13.63 8.89 -4.50
N ASN A 41 -14.56 8.68 -3.57
CA ASN A 41 -15.33 9.78 -2.95
C ASN A 41 -14.44 10.72 -2.13
N ASP A 42 -13.52 10.17 -1.34
CA ASP A 42 -12.57 10.96 -0.56
C ASP A 42 -11.69 11.82 -1.47
N ALA A 43 -11.19 11.22 -2.56
CA ALA A 43 -10.42 11.92 -3.59
C ALA A 43 -11.23 13.02 -4.28
N GLN A 44 -12.51 12.78 -4.59
CA GLN A 44 -13.39 13.84 -5.12
C GLN A 44 -13.57 14.99 -4.14
N GLY A 45 -13.78 14.70 -2.85
CA GLY A 45 -13.92 15.73 -1.82
C GLY A 45 -12.65 16.56 -1.65
N MET A 46 -11.49 15.90 -1.76
CA MET A 46 -10.17 16.52 -1.65
C MET A 46 -9.82 17.37 -2.88
N PHE A 47 -9.92 16.78 -4.09
CA PHE A 47 -9.50 17.43 -5.32
C PHE A 47 -10.54 18.40 -5.87
N LYS A 48 -11.83 18.20 -5.55
CA LYS A 48 -12.95 19.02 -6.05
C LYS A 48 -12.89 19.16 -7.57
N THR A 49 -12.59 20.36 -8.07
CA THR A 49 -12.43 20.68 -9.50
C THR A 49 -10.99 21.06 -9.87
N ALA A 50 -10.04 20.90 -8.95
CA ALA A 50 -8.63 21.27 -9.18
C ALA A 50 -7.89 20.33 -10.14
N THR A 51 -8.49 19.17 -10.46
CA THR A 51 -7.92 18.16 -11.35
C THR A 51 -9.01 17.57 -12.24
N ASN A 52 -8.58 16.84 -13.27
CA ASN A 52 -9.45 16.05 -14.15
C ASN A 52 -9.91 14.71 -13.51
N PHE A 53 -9.69 14.49 -12.21
CA PHE A 53 -10.01 13.22 -11.54
C PHE A 53 -11.47 12.79 -11.77
N ASN A 54 -12.40 13.74 -11.77
CA ASN A 54 -13.82 13.47 -11.94
C ASN A 54 -14.17 13.03 -13.37
N ASP A 55 -13.41 13.47 -14.37
CA ASP A 55 -13.64 13.08 -15.76
C ASP A 55 -13.40 11.57 -15.94
N TYR A 56 -12.44 11.02 -15.18
CA TYR A 56 -12.02 9.62 -15.27
C TYR A 56 -12.74 8.70 -14.27
N PHE A 57 -12.90 9.15 -13.02
CA PHE A 57 -13.39 8.31 -11.92
C PHE A 57 -14.77 8.73 -11.42
N GLY A 58 -15.35 9.81 -11.96
CA GLY A 58 -16.62 10.37 -11.54
C GLY A 58 -17.80 9.42 -11.69
N ASN A 59 -17.78 8.52 -12.67
CA ASN A 59 -18.87 7.60 -12.93
C ASN A 59 -18.68 6.21 -12.30
N MET A 60 -17.61 6.01 -11.52
CA MET A 60 -17.35 4.75 -10.82
C MET A 60 -18.45 4.50 -9.76
N LYS A 61 -19.03 3.30 -9.74
CA LYS A 61 -20.08 2.89 -8.79
C LYS A 61 -19.83 1.49 -8.26
N VAL A 62 -20.15 1.25 -6.99
CA VAL A 62 -19.98 -0.05 -6.33
C VAL A 62 -20.72 -1.16 -7.09
N GLY A 63 -20.05 -2.30 -7.27
CA GLY A 63 -20.60 -3.50 -7.91
C GLY A 63 -20.71 -3.42 -9.43
N GLU A 64 -20.68 -2.22 -10.00
CA GLU A 64 -20.71 -2.01 -11.45
C GLU A 64 -19.35 -2.29 -12.09
N LEU A 65 -19.39 -2.60 -13.39
CA LEU A 65 -18.20 -2.82 -14.20
C LEU A 65 -17.58 -1.49 -14.57
N PHE A 66 -16.35 -1.23 -14.10
CA PHE A 66 -15.61 -0.02 -14.41
C PHE A 66 -14.48 -0.33 -15.41
N LYS A 67 -14.45 0.41 -16.53
CA LYS A 67 -13.49 0.24 -17.63
C LYS A 67 -12.62 1.49 -17.78
N GLN A 68 -11.39 1.30 -18.25
CA GLN A 68 -10.40 2.36 -18.43
C GLN A 68 -9.73 2.21 -19.81
N PRO A 69 -10.43 2.57 -20.91
CA PRO A 69 -9.92 2.34 -22.26
C PRO A 69 -8.61 3.08 -22.57
N GLU A 70 -8.45 4.32 -22.09
CA GLU A 70 -7.20 5.09 -22.27
C GLU A 70 -6.01 4.48 -21.51
N MET A 71 -6.28 3.91 -20.32
CA MET A 71 -5.28 3.16 -19.56
C MET A 71 -4.90 1.88 -20.31
N ALA A 72 -5.87 1.16 -20.88
CA ALA A 72 -5.61 -0.04 -21.69
C ALA A 72 -4.70 0.29 -22.88
N GLN A 73 -5.03 1.34 -23.65
CA GLN A 73 -4.19 1.79 -24.77
C GLN A 73 -2.78 2.16 -24.32
N THR A 74 -2.64 2.81 -23.16
CA THR A 74 -1.33 3.18 -22.62
C THR A 74 -0.52 1.95 -22.23
N LEU A 75 -1.13 0.97 -21.56
CA LEU A 75 -0.48 -0.29 -21.22
C LEU A 75 -0.14 -1.12 -22.46
N GLU A 76 -0.99 -1.13 -23.49
CA GLU A 76 -0.72 -1.76 -24.80
C GLU A 76 0.52 -1.15 -25.46
N ARG A 77 0.65 0.19 -25.47
CA ARG A 77 1.85 0.87 -25.99
C ARG A 77 3.11 0.56 -25.16
N ILE A 78 3.01 0.49 -23.84
CA ILE A 78 4.14 0.12 -22.96
C ILE A 78 4.54 -1.36 -23.15
N ALA A 79 3.57 -2.23 -23.42
CA ALA A 79 3.83 -3.64 -23.70
C ALA A 79 4.59 -3.82 -25.02
N ASP A 80 4.23 -3.05 -26.05
CA ASP A 80 4.83 -3.09 -27.40
C ASP A 80 6.20 -2.39 -27.44
N LYS A 81 6.27 -1.15 -26.92
CA LYS A 81 7.45 -0.27 -27.09
C LYS A 81 8.37 -0.22 -25.89
N GLY A 82 8.01 -0.86 -24.77
CA GLY A 82 8.79 -0.83 -23.53
C GLY A 82 8.84 0.57 -22.89
N VAL A 83 9.91 0.84 -22.13
CA VAL A 83 10.02 2.05 -21.31
C VAL A 83 10.11 3.36 -22.08
N SER A 84 10.54 3.34 -23.33
CA SER A 84 10.66 4.57 -24.13
C SER A 84 9.32 5.28 -24.29
N GLU A 85 8.20 4.56 -24.30
CA GLU A 85 6.86 5.16 -24.35
C GLU A 85 6.54 6.04 -23.12
N PHE A 86 7.13 5.74 -21.96
CA PHE A 86 6.90 6.51 -20.73
C PHE A 86 7.99 7.55 -20.46
N TYR A 87 9.24 7.26 -20.88
CA TYR A 87 10.42 8.04 -20.51
C TYR A 87 11.07 8.81 -21.67
N GLN A 88 10.49 8.78 -22.88
CA GLN A 88 10.99 9.55 -24.02
C GLN A 88 9.86 10.31 -24.72
N GLY A 89 10.22 11.41 -25.38
CA GLY A 89 9.28 12.28 -26.09
C GLY A 89 8.52 13.26 -25.19
N LYS A 90 7.54 13.95 -25.76
CA LYS A 90 6.88 15.12 -25.16
C LYS A 90 6.31 14.87 -23.76
N THR A 91 5.76 13.68 -23.48
CA THR A 91 5.22 13.34 -22.15
C THR A 91 6.33 13.25 -21.11
N ALA A 92 7.46 12.64 -21.46
CA ALA A 92 8.62 12.56 -20.59
C ALA A 92 9.23 13.95 -20.36
N ASP A 93 9.29 14.79 -21.40
CA ASP A 93 9.80 16.16 -21.28
C ASP A 93 8.94 16.99 -20.30
N LEU A 94 7.61 16.87 -20.38
CA LEU A 94 6.69 17.55 -19.46
C LEU A 94 6.82 17.03 -18.03
N LEU A 95 6.94 15.71 -17.84
CA LEU A 95 7.13 15.12 -16.51
C LEU A 95 8.49 15.51 -15.91
N VAL A 96 9.56 15.50 -16.70
CA VAL A 96 10.91 15.89 -16.26
C VAL A 96 10.96 17.38 -15.94
N ALA A 97 10.37 18.25 -16.76
CA ALA A 97 10.30 19.68 -16.48
C ALA A 97 9.59 19.96 -15.14
N GLN A 98 8.46 19.31 -14.88
CA GLN A 98 7.76 19.41 -13.60
C GLN A 98 8.63 18.87 -12.44
N MET A 99 9.22 17.69 -12.61
CA MET A 99 10.05 17.06 -11.56
C MET A 99 11.36 17.80 -11.28
N GLN A 100 11.93 18.54 -12.23
CA GLN A 100 13.13 19.36 -11.99
C GLN A 100 12.82 20.69 -11.33
N ALA A 101 11.62 21.24 -11.55
CA ALA A 101 11.14 22.41 -10.83
C ALA A 101 10.94 22.11 -9.32
N ASP A 102 10.64 20.85 -8.98
CA ASP A 102 10.28 20.42 -7.63
C ASP A 102 11.37 19.57 -6.95
N LYS A 103 11.69 19.84 -5.68
CA LYS A 103 12.59 18.99 -4.90
C LYS A 103 11.87 17.69 -4.50
N ARG A 104 12.58 16.54 -4.54
CA ARG A 104 12.05 15.28 -4.00
C ARG A 104 11.64 15.46 -2.55
N MET A 105 10.36 15.28 -2.28
CA MET A 105 9.80 15.35 -0.94
C MET A 105 10.24 14.17 -0.07
N LEU A 106 10.27 14.38 1.24
CA LEU A 106 10.49 13.31 2.21
C LEU A 106 9.40 12.23 2.03
N SER A 107 9.81 10.96 2.00
CA SER A 107 8.90 9.82 1.96
C SER A 107 9.03 9.00 3.23
N SER A 108 7.91 8.44 3.70
CA SER A 108 7.88 7.47 4.79
C SER A 108 7.81 6.02 4.30
N MET A 109 7.75 5.79 2.98
CA MET A 109 7.69 4.43 2.42
C MET A 109 8.92 3.63 2.85
N SER A 110 8.68 2.50 3.52
CA SER A 110 9.73 1.68 4.13
C SER A 110 9.50 0.19 3.82
N PRO A 111 9.64 -0.24 2.53
CA PRO A 111 9.67 -1.66 2.22
C PRO A 111 10.82 -2.31 2.99
N SER A 112 10.49 -3.28 3.85
CA SER A 112 11.43 -3.79 4.84
C SER A 112 11.66 -5.28 4.66
N LEU A 113 12.93 -5.68 4.77
CA LEU A 113 13.37 -7.06 4.70
C LEU A 113 14.29 -7.34 5.89
N MET A 114 14.02 -8.41 6.60
CA MET A 114 14.83 -8.89 7.72
C MET A 114 15.58 -10.14 7.30
N THR A 115 16.85 -10.19 7.65
CA THR A 115 17.70 -11.35 7.42
C THR A 115 18.22 -11.93 8.72
N ARG A 116 18.28 -13.26 8.80
CA ARG A 116 19.02 -13.98 9.83
C ARG A 116 20.05 -14.87 9.15
N ASP A 117 21.29 -14.79 9.60
CA ASP A 117 22.42 -15.57 9.07
C ASP A 117 22.55 -15.47 7.53
N GLY A 118 22.36 -14.27 6.98
CA GLY A 118 22.45 -13.99 5.55
C GLY A 118 21.27 -14.52 4.71
N LYS A 119 20.23 -15.08 5.33
CA LYS A 119 19.01 -15.55 4.66
C LYS A 119 17.83 -14.65 4.99
N VAL A 120 16.92 -14.48 4.02
CA VAL A 120 15.67 -13.74 4.24
C VAL A 120 14.80 -14.50 5.22
N GLU A 121 14.30 -13.81 6.24
CA GLU A 121 13.40 -14.35 7.25
C GLU A 121 12.02 -13.67 7.20
N LEU A 122 11.97 -12.35 7.02
CA LEU A 122 10.70 -11.62 6.93
C LEU A 122 10.78 -10.58 5.81
N VAL A 123 9.76 -10.53 4.98
CA VAL A 123 9.49 -9.42 4.06
C VAL A 123 8.19 -8.79 4.52
N ILE A 124 8.21 -7.49 4.83
CA ILE A 124 7.06 -6.78 5.38
C ILE A 124 6.98 -5.36 4.83
N GLY A 125 5.76 -4.89 4.59
CA GLY A 125 5.51 -3.51 4.19
C GLY A 125 4.05 -3.12 4.43
N THR A 126 3.82 -1.82 4.51
CA THR A 126 2.48 -1.23 4.66
C THR A 126 2.44 0.19 4.09
N PRO A 127 1.30 0.66 3.58
CA PRO A 127 1.04 2.09 3.42
C PRO A 127 0.78 2.75 4.79
N GLY A 128 0.54 4.08 4.80
CA GLY A 128 0.12 4.81 6.00
C GLY A 128 0.98 6.01 6.39
N GLY A 129 1.80 6.55 5.48
CA GLY A 129 2.59 7.75 5.76
C GLY A 129 3.52 7.58 6.96
N SER A 130 3.49 8.51 7.92
CA SER A 130 4.33 8.44 9.12
C SER A 130 4.02 7.24 10.04
N ARG A 131 2.87 6.56 9.86
CA ARG A 131 2.48 5.37 10.64
C ARG A 131 3.21 4.10 10.17
N ILE A 132 3.90 4.15 9.03
CA ILE A 132 4.58 2.98 8.45
C ILE A 132 5.60 2.40 9.44
N PHE A 133 6.45 3.25 10.00
CA PHE A 133 7.51 2.82 10.93
C PHE A 133 6.94 2.16 12.18
N THR A 134 5.95 2.81 12.83
CA THR A 134 5.34 2.29 14.07
C THR A 134 4.59 0.98 13.83
N SER A 135 3.95 0.83 12.66
CA SER A 135 3.20 -0.38 12.33
C SER A 135 4.12 -1.57 12.07
N ILE A 136 5.19 -1.37 11.29
CA ILE A 136 6.19 -2.41 11.03
C ILE A 136 6.87 -2.82 12.34
N PHE A 137 7.28 -1.84 13.16
CA PHE A 137 7.91 -2.10 14.45
C PHE A 137 7.01 -2.93 15.38
N GLN A 138 5.72 -2.60 15.49
CA GLN A 138 4.79 -3.36 16.33
C GLN A 138 4.62 -4.81 15.85
N VAL A 139 4.54 -5.05 14.53
CA VAL A 139 4.47 -6.42 14.01
C VAL A 139 5.76 -7.19 14.30
N MET A 140 6.93 -6.56 14.13
CA MET A 140 8.22 -7.19 14.45
C MET A 140 8.30 -7.57 15.92
N ASN A 141 7.96 -6.65 16.82
CA ASN A 141 7.92 -6.89 18.26
C ASN A 141 6.95 -8.04 18.60
N ASN A 142 5.74 -8.02 18.04
CA ASN A 142 4.75 -9.08 18.26
C ASN A 142 5.25 -10.45 17.78
N LEU A 143 5.89 -10.50 16.61
CA LEU A 143 6.39 -11.74 16.04
C LEU A 143 7.60 -12.29 16.80
N TYR A 144 8.60 -11.44 17.05
CA TYR A 144 9.90 -11.89 17.55
C TYR A 144 10.02 -11.87 19.08
N ASP A 145 9.54 -10.81 19.73
CA ASP A 145 9.68 -10.65 21.18
C ASP A 145 8.53 -11.34 21.94
N TYR A 146 7.33 -11.30 21.38
CA TYR A 146 6.14 -11.94 21.96
C TYR A 146 5.79 -13.30 21.36
N GLY A 147 6.52 -13.75 20.34
CA GLY A 147 6.33 -15.08 19.73
C GLY A 147 4.95 -15.29 19.10
N MET A 148 4.26 -14.21 18.70
CA MET A 148 2.93 -14.31 18.13
C MET A 148 2.97 -14.93 16.73
N PRO A 149 1.98 -15.77 16.35
CA PRO A 149 1.82 -16.19 14.96
C PRO A 149 1.67 -15.00 14.02
N LEU A 150 2.22 -15.11 12.79
CA LEU A 150 2.31 -13.98 11.85
C LEU A 150 0.95 -13.31 11.57
N ASP A 151 -0.11 -14.10 11.35
CA ASP A 151 -1.46 -13.58 11.11
C ASP A 151 -1.99 -12.77 12.30
N LYS A 152 -1.71 -13.24 13.53
CA LYS A 152 -2.09 -12.54 14.76
C LYS A 152 -1.25 -11.29 14.98
N ALA A 153 0.05 -11.35 14.69
CA ALA A 153 0.93 -10.19 14.80
C ALA A 153 0.50 -9.05 13.86
N VAL A 154 0.12 -9.39 12.63
CA VAL A 154 -0.41 -8.44 11.62
C VAL A 154 -1.79 -7.91 12.00
N ALA A 155 -2.69 -8.77 12.47
CA ALA A 155 -4.05 -8.39 12.83
C ALA A 155 -4.14 -7.55 14.12
N ALA A 156 -3.10 -7.60 14.96
CA ALA A 156 -3.09 -7.02 16.29
C ALA A 156 -3.56 -5.55 16.35
N GLN A 157 -3.99 -5.15 17.55
CA GLN A 157 -4.14 -3.74 17.89
C GLN A 157 -2.83 -3.02 17.63
N ARG A 158 -2.93 -1.84 17.00
CA ARG A 158 -1.79 -0.98 16.76
C ARG A 158 -2.05 0.39 17.38
N VAL A 159 -0.98 1.02 17.84
CA VAL A 159 -0.99 2.41 18.30
C VAL A 159 0.02 3.26 17.53
N HIS A 160 -0.21 4.57 17.46
CA HIS A 160 0.73 5.51 16.86
C HIS A 160 0.80 6.82 17.64
N HIS A 161 2.01 7.34 17.80
CA HIS A 161 2.29 8.66 18.36
C HIS A 161 3.42 9.29 17.54
N GLN A 162 3.35 10.59 17.26
CA GLN A 162 4.32 11.27 16.39
C GLN A 162 4.70 12.68 16.85
N LEU A 163 4.92 12.86 18.16
CA LEU A 163 5.25 14.13 18.82
C LEU A 163 4.17 15.21 18.77
N LEU A 164 3.49 15.43 17.64
CA LEU A 164 2.36 16.34 17.53
C LEU A 164 1.12 15.60 17.00
N PRO A 165 -0.03 15.71 17.68
CA PRO A 165 -0.23 16.34 19.00
C PRO A 165 0.52 15.62 20.14
N LYS A 166 1.02 16.37 21.12
CA LYS A 166 2.00 15.90 22.13
C LYS A 166 1.56 14.71 22.95
N ASP A 167 0.29 14.65 23.30
CA ASP A 167 -0.23 13.64 24.23
C ASP A 167 -1.31 12.76 23.57
N THR A 168 -1.36 12.73 22.24
CA THR A 168 -2.35 11.92 21.51
C THR A 168 -1.75 10.61 21.02
N ILE A 169 -2.35 9.50 21.44
CA ILE A 169 -2.09 8.17 20.91
C ILE A 169 -3.24 7.80 19.99
N TYR A 170 -2.91 7.55 18.73
CA TYR A 170 -3.86 7.14 17.70
C TYR A 170 -4.01 5.62 17.68
N PHE A 171 -5.24 5.16 17.47
CA PHE A 171 -5.60 3.78 17.14
C PHE A 171 -6.55 3.79 15.92
N ASP A 172 -6.97 2.61 15.45
CA ASP A 172 -8.03 2.46 14.45
C ASP A 172 -9.22 1.64 14.95
N ALA A 173 -10.37 1.84 14.30
CA ALA A 173 -11.63 1.17 14.64
C ALA A 173 -11.59 -0.37 14.52
N TYR A 174 -10.65 -0.95 13.75
CA TYR A 174 -10.57 -2.40 13.58
C TYR A 174 -10.18 -3.10 14.89
N ALA A 175 -9.22 -2.52 15.62
CA ALA A 175 -8.79 -3.03 16.91
C ALA A 175 -8.62 -1.88 17.91
N PRO A 176 -9.71 -1.38 18.50
CA PRO A 176 -9.70 -0.14 19.28
C PRO A 176 -8.97 -0.30 20.61
N LEU A 177 -8.25 0.76 21.03
CA LEU A 177 -7.54 0.81 22.31
C LEU A 177 -8.51 1.10 23.47
N THR A 178 -9.01 0.03 24.08
CA THR A 178 -9.99 0.06 25.17
C THR A 178 -9.55 -0.79 26.37
N GLY A 179 -10.29 -0.75 27.47
CA GLY A 179 -10.02 -1.58 28.65
C GLY A 179 -9.03 -0.96 29.66
N PRO A 180 -8.55 -1.75 30.63
CA PRO A 180 -7.75 -1.26 31.75
C PRO A 180 -6.46 -0.54 31.34
N GLU A 181 -5.82 -0.98 30.26
CA GLU A 181 -4.60 -0.41 29.71
C GLU A 181 -4.86 0.98 29.13
N ALA A 182 -5.98 1.14 28.43
CA ALA A 182 -6.44 2.43 27.93
C ALA A 182 -6.73 3.42 29.07
N ASP A 183 -7.34 2.95 30.16
CA ASP A 183 -7.63 3.77 31.34
C ASP A 183 -6.34 4.21 32.07
N LYS A 184 -5.33 3.35 32.13
CA LYS A 184 -4.01 3.70 32.67
C LYS A 184 -3.36 4.81 31.83
N LEU A 185 -3.38 4.69 30.50
CA LEU A 185 -2.83 5.71 29.59
C LEU A 185 -3.54 7.06 29.77
N LYS A 186 -4.88 7.06 29.88
CA LYS A 186 -5.65 8.28 30.16
C LYS A 186 -5.28 8.92 31.50
N LYS A 187 -5.09 8.12 32.55
CA LYS A 187 -4.62 8.60 33.87
C LYS A 187 -3.21 9.20 33.81
N MET A 188 -2.37 8.76 32.88
CA MET A 188 -1.05 9.34 32.61
C MET A 188 -1.12 10.66 31.82
N GLY A 189 -2.31 11.09 31.38
CA GLY A 189 -2.54 12.32 30.64
C GLY A 189 -2.65 12.16 29.13
N TYR A 190 -2.59 10.93 28.60
CA TYR A 190 -2.76 10.70 27.17
C TYR A 190 -4.22 10.80 26.73
N VAL A 191 -4.41 11.38 25.55
CA VAL A 191 -5.65 11.32 24.78
C VAL A 191 -5.56 10.13 23.84
N LEU A 192 -6.58 9.27 23.82
CA LEU A 192 -6.67 8.15 22.89
C LEU A 192 -7.68 8.51 21.82
N GLU A 193 -7.26 8.47 20.56
CA GLU A 193 -8.06 8.95 19.43
C GLU A 193 -8.13 7.91 18.33
N ASP A 194 -9.35 7.64 17.84
CA ASP A 194 -9.51 6.91 16.59
C ASP A 194 -9.10 7.85 15.45
N GLN A 195 -8.10 7.47 14.67
CA GLN A 195 -7.63 8.30 13.55
C GLN A 195 -8.63 8.40 12.39
N GLY A 196 -9.73 7.63 12.42
CA GLY A 196 -10.83 7.70 11.45
C GLY A 196 -10.58 6.95 10.14
N TRP A 197 -9.44 6.26 10.03
CA TRP A 197 -9.07 5.39 8.92
C TRP A 197 -8.21 4.24 9.44
N GLU A 198 -8.17 3.14 8.70
CA GLU A 198 -7.41 1.94 9.11
C GLU A 198 -5.90 2.19 9.14
N MET A 199 -5.22 1.78 10.21
CA MET A 199 -3.82 2.13 10.41
C MET A 199 -2.85 1.26 9.63
N GLY A 200 -2.84 1.43 8.31
CA GLY A 200 -2.01 0.67 7.39
C GLY A 200 -2.75 -0.53 6.78
N ASP A 201 -2.04 -1.26 5.92
CA ASP A 201 -2.48 -2.48 5.25
C ASP A 201 -1.24 -3.36 5.06
N ILE A 202 -0.85 -4.03 6.15
CA ILE A 202 0.37 -4.81 6.25
C ILE A 202 0.27 -6.09 5.41
N GLN A 203 1.25 -6.26 4.54
CA GLN A 203 1.46 -7.50 3.81
C GLN A 203 2.81 -8.07 4.22
N ALA A 204 2.83 -9.34 4.62
CA ALA A 204 4.02 -9.99 5.17
C ALA A 204 4.21 -11.41 4.65
N ILE A 205 5.47 -11.79 4.43
CA ILE A 205 5.90 -13.15 4.14
C ILE A 205 7.00 -13.49 5.14
N HIS A 206 6.78 -14.53 5.94
CA HIS A 206 7.74 -15.06 6.90
C HIS A 206 8.29 -16.40 6.41
N VAL A 207 9.60 -16.58 6.55
CA VAL A 207 10.37 -17.72 6.04
C VAL A 207 11.13 -18.34 7.19
N GLU A 208 10.75 -19.56 7.57
CA GLU A 208 11.41 -20.34 8.62
C GLU A 208 11.96 -21.64 8.01
N GLY A 209 13.25 -21.62 7.65
CA GLY A 209 13.87 -22.71 6.91
C GLY A 209 13.19 -22.91 5.54
N THR A 210 12.44 -24.00 5.38
CA THR A 210 11.65 -24.28 4.16
C THR A 210 10.16 -23.95 4.32
N LYS A 211 9.73 -23.56 5.52
CA LYS A 211 8.35 -23.19 5.82
C LYS A 211 8.12 -21.76 5.38
N LEU A 212 7.05 -21.54 4.62
CA LEU A 212 6.59 -20.23 4.22
C LEU A 212 5.26 -19.95 4.90
N GLU A 213 5.12 -18.74 5.43
CA GLU A 213 3.88 -18.20 5.95
C GLU A 213 3.62 -16.85 5.31
N THR A 214 2.35 -16.56 5.01
CA THR A 214 1.94 -15.26 4.47
C THR A 214 0.82 -14.71 5.32
N ALA A 215 0.85 -13.40 5.58
CA ALA A 215 -0.24 -12.71 6.23
C ALA A 215 -0.62 -11.46 5.44
N SER A 216 -1.92 -11.30 5.24
CA SER A 216 -2.53 -10.09 4.71
C SER A 216 -3.34 -9.43 5.80
N ASP A 217 -3.23 -8.10 5.89
CA ASP A 217 -3.94 -7.33 6.89
C ASP A 217 -5.46 -7.52 6.77
N PRO A 218 -6.13 -7.92 7.86
CA PRO A 218 -7.59 -8.04 7.87
C PRO A 218 -8.31 -6.68 7.80
N ARG A 219 -7.59 -5.56 7.96
CA ARG A 219 -8.09 -4.22 7.65
C ARG A 219 -8.23 -4.05 6.13
N GLY A 220 -7.30 -4.61 5.38
CA GLY A 220 -7.26 -4.59 3.92
C GLY A 220 -8.18 -5.62 3.26
N ARG A 221 -8.02 -5.73 1.94
CA ARG A 221 -8.63 -6.81 1.13
C ARG A 221 -7.57 -7.67 0.44
N GLY A 222 -6.32 -7.55 0.91
CA GLY A 222 -5.19 -8.33 0.41
C GLY A 222 -5.39 -9.82 0.67
N VAL A 223 -4.69 -10.63 -0.12
CA VAL A 223 -4.68 -12.08 0.03
C VAL A 223 -3.25 -12.58 0.02
N GLY A 224 -2.89 -13.34 1.05
CA GLY A 224 -1.65 -14.11 1.10
C GLY A 224 -1.89 -15.48 0.48
N MET A 225 -1.06 -15.86 -0.48
CA MET A 225 -1.18 -17.16 -1.15
C MET A 225 0.21 -17.74 -1.38
N ILE A 226 0.37 -19.02 -1.02
CA ILE A 226 1.57 -19.80 -1.32
C ILE A 226 1.24 -20.70 -2.49
N VAL A 227 1.87 -20.43 -3.63
CA VAL A 227 1.76 -21.28 -4.84
C VAL A 227 2.99 -22.17 -4.88
N LYS A 228 2.76 -23.49 -4.95
CA LYS A 228 3.82 -24.50 -5.06
C LYS A 228 3.93 -25.01 -6.48
#